data_AF-A0A6N8YBN9-F1
#
_entry.id   AF-A0A6N8YBN9-F1
#
_cell.length_a   1.000
_cell.length_b   1.000
_cell.length_c   1.000
_cell.angle_alpha   90.00
_cell.angle_beta   90.00
_cell.angle_gamma   90.00
#
_symmetry.space_group_name_H-M   'P 1'
#
loop_
_entity.id
_entity.type
_entity.pdbx_description
1 polymer ?
#
loop_
_entity_poly.entity_id
_entity_poly.type
_entity_poly.pdbx_seq_one_letter_code
_entity_poly.pdbx_strand_id
1 'polypeptide(L)'
;MGEHRNDQGRGPRLVGPSSEAPAEELIDAGFAWEIADAPLLHHGLNLADLGHVLDLRSRELIPEQAAADLLRVLLDAYDTDPADFPYEAASGEVYNSRERHFVERIGDSAGWLHAGRPRREAARVALRLLLRSQTARLIEVGADFASAAAPVAADHAETLKGYLL
;
A
#
# COMPACT_ATOMS: atom_id res chain seq x y z
N MET A 1 40.38 -14.24 -40.73
CA MET A 1 39.27 -15.09 -41.22
C MET A 1 38.81 -15.91 -40.02
N GLY A 2 37.67 -15.71 -39.37
CA GLY A 2 36.52 -14.88 -39.64
C GLY A 2 36.06 -14.09 -38.40
N GLU A 3 35.08 -13.25 -38.65
CA GLU A 3 34.70 -12.04 -37.92
C GLU A 3 33.99 -12.30 -36.59
N HIS A 4 34.36 -11.51 -35.57
CA HIS A 4 33.50 -11.21 -34.44
C HIS A 4 32.28 -10.42 -34.96
N ARG A 5 31.11 -11.07 -35.02
CA ARG A 5 29.85 -10.38 -35.28
C ARG A 5 29.32 -9.77 -33.99
N ASN A 6 29.37 -8.43 -33.98
CA ASN A 6 28.63 -7.49 -33.15
C ASN A 6 27.23 -7.97 -32.75
N ASP A 7 26.97 -8.04 -31.44
CA ASP A 7 25.63 -7.94 -30.88
C ASP A 7 25.35 -6.45 -30.58
N GLN A 8 24.97 -5.70 -31.61
CA GLN A 8 24.55 -4.30 -31.49
C GLN A 8 23.03 -4.23 -31.46
N GLY A 9 22.51 -3.77 -30.31
CA GLY A 9 21.44 -2.78 -30.24
C GLY A 9 20.05 -3.24 -30.69
N ARG A 10 19.33 -3.92 -29.80
CA ARG A 10 17.86 -3.92 -29.87
C ARG A 10 17.38 -2.49 -29.58
N GLY A 11 16.99 -1.76 -30.62
CA GLY A 11 16.49 -0.39 -30.51
C GLY A 11 15.31 -0.25 -29.54
N PRO A 12 15.00 0.97 -29.07
CA PRO A 12 13.97 1.20 -28.06
C PRO A 12 12.63 0.62 -28.53
N ARG A 13 11.95 -0.09 -27.63
CA ARG A 13 10.64 -0.66 -27.92
C ARG A 13 9.66 0.48 -28.16
N LEU A 14 9.12 0.55 -29.38
CA LEU A 14 8.14 1.58 -29.77
C LEU A 14 6.77 1.40 -29.11
N VAL A 15 6.49 0.20 -28.58
CA VAL A 15 5.21 -0.16 -27.93
C VAL A 15 5.48 -1.06 -26.72
N GLY A 16 4.82 -0.76 -25.61
CA GLY A 16 4.96 -1.47 -24.35
C GLY A 16 5.44 -0.57 -23.21
N PRO A 17 5.65 -1.13 -22.01
CA PRO A 17 6.23 -0.38 -20.89
C PRO A 17 7.59 0.20 -21.26
N SER A 18 7.87 1.43 -20.80
CA SER A 18 9.19 2.05 -20.97
C SER A 18 10.28 1.17 -20.36
N SER A 19 11.42 1.09 -21.03
CA SER A 19 12.64 0.48 -20.49
C SER A 19 13.55 1.49 -19.79
N GLU A 20 13.21 2.78 -19.86
CA GLU A 20 13.96 3.85 -19.22
C GLU A 20 13.44 4.10 -17.80
N ALA A 21 14.30 4.69 -16.96
CA ALA A 21 13.89 5.14 -15.64
C ALA A 21 12.75 6.17 -15.74
N PRO A 22 11.88 6.29 -14.72
CA PRO A 22 10.88 7.34 -14.67
C PRO A 22 11.53 8.72 -14.82
N ALA A 23 10.90 9.60 -15.59
CA ALA A 23 11.31 11.00 -15.68
C ALA A 23 11.21 11.67 -14.31
N GLU A 24 12.10 12.64 -14.04
CA GLU A 24 12.15 13.38 -12.77
C GLU A 24 10.81 14.05 -12.45
N GLU A 25 10.14 14.60 -13.47
CA GLU A 25 8.83 15.24 -13.32
C GLU A 25 7.74 14.25 -12.87
N LEU A 26 7.81 12.97 -13.28
CA LEU A 26 6.87 11.95 -12.85
C LEU A 26 7.14 11.51 -11.41
N ILE A 27 8.41 11.44 -11.01
CA ILE A 27 8.80 11.13 -9.64
C ILE A 27 8.28 12.23 -8.71
N ASP A 28 8.57 13.48 -9.03
CA ASP A 28 8.27 14.63 -8.17
C ASP A 28 6.76 14.94 -8.09
N ALA A 29 6.07 14.94 -9.25
CA ALA A 29 4.67 15.33 -9.30
C ALA A 29 3.69 14.16 -9.10
N GLY A 30 4.13 12.92 -9.32
CA GLY A 30 3.30 11.73 -9.22
C GLY A 30 3.67 10.86 -8.02
N PHE A 31 4.79 10.15 -8.12
CA PHE A 31 5.14 9.11 -7.16
C PHE A 31 5.43 9.65 -5.77
N ALA A 32 6.10 10.79 -5.64
CA ALA A 32 6.41 11.38 -4.34
C ALA A 32 5.16 11.69 -3.51
N TRP A 33 4.10 12.19 -4.16
CA TRP A 33 2.81 12.44 -3.49
C TRP A 33 2.14 11.15 -3.03
N GLU A 34 2.13 10.12 -3.87
CA GLU A 34 1.56 8.82 -3.48
C GLU A 34 2.38 8.14 -2.37
N ILE A 35 3.71 8.25 -2.42
CA ILE A 35 4.61 7.73 -1.38
C ILE A 35 4.41 8.47 -0.05
N ALA A 36 4.15 9.79 -0.07
CA ALA A 36 3.89 10.54 1.16
C ALA A 36 2.69 9.98 1.94
N ASP A 37 1.69 9.42 1.24
CA ASP A 37 0.52 8.79 1.83
C ASP A 37 0.68 7.26 2.07
N ALA A 38 1.81 6.66 1.65
CA ALA A 38 2.07 5.23 1.81
C ALA A 38 1.90 4.73 3.26
N PRO A 39 2.33 5.48 4.32
CA PRO A 39 2.15 5.06 5.70
C PRO A 39 0.68 4.79 6.08
N LEU A 40 -0.28 5.51 5.49
CA LEU A 40 -1.71 5.34 5.76
C LEU A 40 -2.22 3.97 5.27
N LEU A 41 -1.64 3.45 4.20
CA LEU A 41 -2.07 2.20 3.56
C LEU A 41 -1.21 0.99 3.97
N HIS A 42 -0.05 1.22 4.60
CA HIS A 42 0.94 0.20 4.91
C HIS A 42 0.37 -1.09 5.52
N HIS A 43 -0.33 -0.98 6.65
CA HIS A 43 -0.93 -2.12 7.33
C HIS A 43 -2.02 -2.79 6.49
N GLY A 44 -2.84 -1.99 5.80
CA GLY A 44 -3.90 -2.51 4.93
C GLY A 44 -3.35 -3.28 3.73
N LEU A 45 -2.23 -2.85 3.15
CA LEU A 45 -1.53 -3.53 2.06
C LEU A 45 -0.97 -4.87 2.54
N ASN A 46 -0.29 -4.89 3.70
CA ASN A 46 0.21 -6.12 4.28
C ASN A 46 -0.90 -7.13 4.57
N LEU A 47 -2.04 -6.69 5.14
CA LEU A 47 -3.19 -7.58 5.38
C LEU A 47 -3.81 -8.12 4.09
N ALA A 48 -3.94 -7.29 3.06
CA ALA A 48 -4.45 -7.72 1.75
C ALA A 48 -3.54 -8.79 1.13
N ASP A 49 -2.22 -8.58 1.24
CA ASP A 49 -1.20 -9.45 0.67
C ASP A 49 -1.08 -10.78 1.43
N LEU A 50 -1.13 -10.75 2.76
CA LEU A 50 -1.22 -11.95 3.59
C LEU A 50 -2.46 -12.77 3.23
N GLY A 51 -3.63 -12.13 3.13
CA GLY A 51 -4.86 -12.79 2.72
C GLY A 51 -4.75 -13.45 1.35
N HIS A 52 -4.11 -12.77 0.39
CA HIS A 52 -3.89 -13.32 -0.95
C HIS A 52 -2.96 -14.54 -0.95
N VAL A 53 -1.82 -14.47 -0.24
CA VAL A 53 -0.87 -15.59 -0.16
C VAL A 53 -1.50 -16.80 0.54
N LEU A 54 -2.30 -16.58 1.59
CA LEU A 54 -3.03 -17.64 2.27
C LEU A 54 -4.07 -18.30 1.35
N ASP A 55 -4.81 -17.52 0.54
CA ASP A 55 -5.76 -18.07 -0.43
C ASP A 55 -5.05 -18.90 -1.51
N LEU A 56 -3.95 -18.39 -2.09
CA LEU A 56 -3.14 -19.14 -3.06
C LEU A 56 -2.63 -20.46 -2.47
N ARG A 57 -2.08 -20.42 -1.26
CA ARG A 57 -1.57 -21.61 -0.56
C ARG A 57 -2.67 -22.62 -0.28
N SER A 58 -3.84 -22.15 0.19
CA SER A 58 -4.98 -23.03 0.50
C SER A 58 -5.51 -23.80 -0.72
N ARG A 59 -5.25 -23.30 -1.92
CA ARG A 59 -5.65 -23.88 -3.21
C ARG A 59 -4.50 -24.58 -3.93
N GLU A 60 -3.33 -24.68 -3.29
CA GLU A 60 -2.12 -25.28 -3.86
C GLU A 60 -1.67 -24.60 -5.18
N LEU A 61 -1.94 -23.30 -5.32
CA LEU A 61 -1.60 -22.51 -6.52
C LEU A 61 -0.22 -21.84 -6.45
N ILE A 62 0.48 -21.99 -5.34
CA ILE A 62 1.80 -21.41 -5.07
C ILE A 62 2.72 -22.49 -4.47
N PRO A 63 4.01 -22.55 -4.86
CA PRO A 63 4.98 -23.44 -4.22
C PRO A 63 5.12 -23.14 -2.72
N GLU A 64 5.25 -24.19 -1.89
CA GLU A 64 5.32 -24.04 -0.43
C GLU A 64 6.47 -23.13 0.02
N GLN A 65 7.63 -23.22 -0.65
CA GLN A 65 8.78 -22.36 -0.36
C GLN A 65 8.47 -20.88 -0.65
N ALA A 66 7.86 -20.58 -1.80
CA ALA A 66 7.48 -19.22 -2.16
C ALA A 66 6.42 -18.65 -1.20
N ALA A 67 5.45 -19.47 -0.78
CA ALA A 67 4.48 -19.08 0.22
C ALA A 67 5.14 -18.76 1.57
N ALA A 68 6.07 -19.60 2.03
CA ALA A 68 6.80 -19.36 3.28
C ALA A 68 7.66 -18.09 3.22
N ASP A 69 8.33 -17.84 2.09
CA ASP A 69 9.16 -16.64 1.90
C ASP A 69 8.31 -15.37 1.85
N LEU A 70 7.18 -15.40 1.14
CA LEU A 70 6.24 -14.29 1.11
C LEU A 70 5.63 -14.03 2.49
N LEU A 71 5.13 -15.05 3.19
CA LEU A 71 4.55 -14.85 4.52
C LEU A 71 5.56 -14.25 5.50
N ARG A 72 6.82 -14.67 5.44
CA ARG A 72 7.89 -14.10 6.27
C ARG A 72 8.13 -12.62 5.96
N VAL A 73 8.36 -12.26 4.69
CA VAL A 73 8.62 -10.86 4.31
C VAL A 73 7.42 -9.96 4.59
N LEU A 74 6.21 -10.49 4.47
CA LEU A 74 4.96 -9.78 4.76
C LEU A 74 4.74 -9.54 6.25
N LEU A 75 5.07 -10.52 7.10
CA LEU A 75 5.02 -10.36 8.56
C LEU A 75 6.08 -9.35 9.03
N ASP A 76 7.31 -9.47 8.53
CA ASP A 76 8.37 -8.50 8.83
C ASP A 76 7.97 -7.09 8.39
N ALA A 77 7.37 -6.97 7.20
CA ALA A 77 6.86 -5.69 6.71
C ALA A 77 5.72 -5.17 7.59
N TYR A 78 4.76 -6.02 8.00
CA TYR A 78 3.64 -5.65 8.86
C TYR A 78 4.10 -5.13 10.23
N ASP A 79 5.16 -5.72 10.79
CA ASP A 79 5.73 -5.34 12.09
C ASP A 79 6.67 -4.11 12.00
N THR A 80 7.03 -3.67 10.79
CA THR A 80 7.84 -2.46 10.59
C THR A 80 6.96 -1.23 10.79
N ASP A 81 7.47 -0.22 11.51
CA ASP A 81 6.77 1.07 11.59
C ASP A 81 6.58 1.63 10.16
N PRO A 82 5.37 2.05 9.76
CA PRO A 82 5.14 2.57 8.42
C PRO A 82 6.06 3.72 8.00
N ALA A 83 6.55 4.53 8.95
CA ALA A 83 7.49 5.60 8.69
C ALA A 83 8.92 5.11 8.40
N ASP A 84 9.27 3.92 8.89
CA ASP A 84 10.58 3.29 8.72
C ASP A 84 10.64 2.33 7.52
N PHE A 85 9.48 1.96 6.95
CA PHE A 85 9.44 1.11 5.77
C PHE A 85 10.02 1.83 4.54
N PRO A 86 10.92 1.21 3.76
CA PRO A 86 11.71 1.89 2.72
C PRO A 86 10.90 2.13 1.44
N TYR A 87 9.91 3.00 1.53
CA TYR A 87 9.19 3.51 0.37
C TYR A 87 10.06 4.52 -0.41
N GLU A 88 10.22 4.31 -1.71
CA GLU A 88 11.08 5.10 -2.59
C GLU A 88 10.33 5.49 -3.87
N ALA A 89 10.08 6.79 -4.04
CA ALA A 89 9.36 7.33 -5.20
C ALA A 89 10.08 7.06 -6.54
N ALA A 90 11.41 6.96 -6.53
CA ALA A 90 12.19 6.58 -7.71
C ALA A 90 11.85 5.16 -8.20
N SER A 91 11.24 4.34 -7.34
CA SER A 91 10.80 2.98 -7.66
C SER A 91 9.35 2.90 -8.15
N GLY A 92 8.65 4.03 -8.27
CA GLY A 92 7.26 4.08 -8.70
C GLY A 92 6.27 4.41 -7.58
N GLU A 93 4.99 4.12 -7.84
CA GLU A 93 3.91 4.22 -6.85
C GLU A 93 4.16 3.27 -5.66
N VAL A 94 3.38 3.46 -4.58
CA VAL A 94 3.48 2.72 -3.30
C VAL A 94 3.68 1.22 -3.50
N TYR A 95 2.90 0.62 -4.41
CA TYR A 95 2.96 -0.82 -4.64
C TYR A 95 4.22 -1.26 -5.38
N ASN A 96 4.71 -0.47 -6.34
CA ASN A 96 5.95 -0.78 -7.05
C ASN A 96 7.19 -0.64 -6.17
N SER A 97 7.22 0.39 -5.32
CA SER A 97 8.30 0.54 -4.34
C SER A 97 8.38 -0.66 -3.40
N ARG A 98 7.23 -1.12 -2.90
CA ARG A 98 7.13 -2.29 -2.04
C ARG A 98 7.55 -3.58 -2.76
N GLU A 99 7.09 -3.76 -4.00
CA GLU A 99 7.45 -4.92 -4.83
C GLU A 99 8.97 -5.01 -4.99
N ARG A 100 9.64 -3.90 -5.28
CA ARG A 100 11.11 -3.85 -5.36
C ARG A 100 11.75 -4.28 -4.04
N HIS A 101 11.30 -3.72 -2.92
CA HIS A 101 11.83 -4.08 -1.59
C HIS A 101 11.69 -5.60 -1.31
N PHE A 102 10.61 -6.23 -1.79
CA PHE A 102 10.43 -7.67 -1.63
C PHE A 102 11.31 -8.48 -2.56
N VAL A 103 11.42 -8.10 -3.83
CA VAL A 103 12.34 -8.75 -4.77
C VAL A 103 13.78 -8.73 -4.24
N GLU A 104 14.22 -7.64 -3.62
CA GLU A 104 15.56 -7.55 -2.99
C GLU A 104 15.76 -8.54 -1.84
N ARG A 105 14.70 -8.90 -1.12
CA ARG A 105 14.77 -9.79 0.06
C ARG A 105 14.56 -11.26 -0.25
N ILE A 106 13.66 -11.58 -1.18
CA ILE A 106 13.22 -12.96 -1.44
C ILE A 106 13.34 -13.38 -2.92
N GLY A 107 13.89 -12.52 -3.78
CA GLY A 107 14.12 -12.82 -5.19
C GLY A 107 12.84 -13.17 -5.94
N ASP A 108 12.93 -14.19 -6.80
CA ASP A 108 11.84 -14.62 -7.69
C ASP A 108 10.57 -15.05 -6.95
N SER A 109 10.67 -15.45 -5.66
CA SER A 109 9.50 -15.75 -4.83
C SER A 109 8.53 -14.57 -4.73
N ALA A 110 9.03 -13.33 -4.80
CA ALA A 110 8.19 -12.12 -4.77
C ALA A 110 7.16 -12.07 -5.91
N GLY A 111 7.49 -12.61 -7.09
CA GLY A 111 6.62 -12.59 -8.25
C GLY A 111 5.30 -13.34 -8.04
N TRP A 112 5.26 -14.31 -7.12
CA TRP A 112 4.05 -15.06 -6.79
C TRP A 112 2.96 -14.20 -6.15
N LEU A 113 3.30 -13.04 -5.56
CA LEU A 113 2.34 -12.13 -4.94
C LEU A 113 1.33 -11.52 -5.93
N HIS A 114 1.63 -11.61 -7.23
CA HIS A 114 0.78 -11.11 -8.31
C HIS A 114 -0.03 -12.21 -9.00
N ALA A 115 0.18 -13.48 -8.64
CA ALA A 115 -0.42 -14.61 -9.34
C ALA A 115 -1.95 -14.55 -9.28
N GLY A 116 -2.58 -14.35 -10.46
CA GLY A 116 -4.04 -14.24 -10.57
C GLY A 116 -4.63 -12.97 -9.97
N ARG A 117 -3.82 -11.99 -9.56
CA ARG A 117 -4.28 -10.80 -8.85
C ARG A 117 -4.34 -9.57 -9.76
N PRO A 118 -5.49 -8.86 -9.82
CA PRO A 118 -5.56 -7.60 -10.54
C PRO A 118 -4.66 -6.53 -9.90
N ARG A 119 -3.96 -5.76 -10.73
CA ARG A 119 -2.93 -4.78 -10.31
C ARG A 119 -3.35 -3.86 -9.16
N ARG A 120 -4.60 -3.36 -9.16
CA ARG A 120 -5.10 -2.39 -8.16
C ARG A 120 -5.88 -3.03 -7.01
N GLU A 121 -5.90 -4.35 -6.92
CA GLU A 121 -6.71 -5.05 -5.92
C GLU A 121 -6.21 -4.77 -4.50
N ALA A 122 -4.90 -4.89 -4.26
CA ALA A 122 -4.28 -4.66 -2.95
C ALA A 122 -4.60 -3.28 -2.37
N ALA A 123 -4.34 -2.23 -3.17
CA ALA A 123 -4.57 -0.86 -2.77
C ALA A 123 -6.06 -0.58 -2.46
N ARG A 124 -6.99 -1.17 -3.23
CA ARG A 124 -8.43 -1.03 -2.97
C ARG A 124 -8.84 -1.72 -1.68
N VAL A 125 -8.31 -2.90 -1.37
CA VAL A 125 -8.57 -3.58 -0.10
C VAL A 125 -7.99 -2.77 1.05
N ALA A 126 -6.74 -2.33 0.95
CA ALA A 126 -6.08 -1.50 1.95
C ALA A 126 -6.88 -0.23 2.26
N LEU A 127 -7.31 0.50 1.22
CA LEU A 127 -8.13 1.70 1.38
C LEU A 127 -9.47 1.39 2.07
N ARG A 128 -10.15 0.30 1.72
CA ARG A 128 -11.40 -0.10 2.38
C ARG A 128 -11.19 -0.44 3.85
N LEU A 129 -10.09 -1.11 4.19
CA LEU A 129 -9.74 -1.41 5.58
C LEU A 129 -9.48 -0.12 6.38
N LEU A 130 -8.73 0.82 5.81
CA LEU A 130 -8.48 2.14 6.40
C LEU A 130 -9.77 2.92 6.63
N LEU A 131 -10.60 3.07 5.59
CA LEU A 131 -11.86 3.81 5.70
C LEU A 131 -12.82 3.18 6.72
N ARG A 132 -12.85 1.85 6.79
CA ARG A 132 -13.65 1.13 7.78
C ARG A 132 -13.18 1.42 9.20
N SER A 133 -11.87 1.39 9.47
CA SER A 133 -11.34 1.66 10.81
C SER A 133 -11.56 3.11 11.22
N GLN A 134 -11.32 4.07 10.32
CA GLN A 134 -11.55 5.48 10.55
C GLN A 134 -13.03 5.80 10.81
N THR A 135 -13.93 5.18 10.05
CA THR A 135 -15.38 5.34 10.25
C THR A 135 -15.82 4.81 11.61
N ALA A 136 -15.35 3.61 11.99
CA ALA A 136 -15.63 3.05 13.31
C ALA A 136 -15.12 3.96 14.42
N ARG A 137 -13.89 4.49 14.28
CA ARG A 137 -13.31 5.41 15.25
C ARG A 137 -14.09 6.74 15.35
N LEU A 138 -14.55 7.27 14.23
CA LEU A 138 -15.35 8.49 14.20
C LEU A 138 -16.69 8.29 14.94
N ILE A 139 -17.31 7.12 14.77
CA ILE A 139 -18.55 6.77 15.49
C ILE A 139 -18.31 6.73 17.00
N GLU A 140 -17.23 6.09 17.45
CA GLU A 140 -16.84 6.04 18.87
C GLU A 140 -16.65 7.45 19.44
N VAL A 141 -15.81 8.26 18.79
CA VAL A 141 -15.53 9.63 19.26
C VAL A 141 -16.79 10.50 19.25
N GLY A 142 -17.66 10.33 18.26
CA GLY A 142 -18.95 11.03 18.20
C GLY A 142 -19.89 10.64 19.34
N ALA A 143 -19.93 9.34 19.70
CA ALA A 143 -20.73 8.84 20.82
C ALA A 143 -20.18 9.34 22.17
N ASP A 144 -18.86 9.36 22.34
CA ASP A 144 -18.20 9.89 23.53
C ASP A 144 -18.49 11.38 23.69
N PHE A 145 -18.37 12.15 22.61
CA PHE A 145 -18.71 13.56 22.59
C PHE A 145 -20.18 13.80 22.98
N ALA A 146 -21.12 13.08 22.36
CA ALA A 146 -22.54 13.21 22.67
C ALA A 146 -22.83 12.89 24.15
N SER A 147 -22.20 11.84 24.68
CA SER A 147 -22.33 11.43 26.08
C SER A 147 -21.77 12.46 27.06
N ALA A 148 -20.68 13.14 26.70
CA ALA A 148 -20.08 14.21 27.51
C ALA A 148 -20.86 15.54 27.40
N ALA A 149 -21.41 15.85 26.23
CA ALA A 149 -22.13 17.09 25.99
C ALA A 149 -23.55 17.08 26.57
N ALA A 150 -24.22 15.92 26.61
CA ALA A 150 -25.61 15.82 27.05
C ALA A 150 -25.86 16.31 28.49
N PRO A 151 -25.02 15.96 29.50
CA PRO A 151 -25.16 16.51 30.85
C PRO A 151 -25.00 18.03 30.89
N VAL A 152 -24.00 18.58 30.19
CA VAL A 152 -23.76 20.03 30.13
C VAL A 152 -24.96 20.75 29.49
N ALA A 153 -25.49 20.19 28.40
CA ALA A 153 -26.68 20.72 27.76
C ALA A 153 -27.91 20.65 28.69
N ALA A 154 -28.07 19.57 29.45
CA ALA A 154 -29.15 19.43 30.43
C ALA A 154 -29.04 20.44 31.57
N ASP A 155 -27.83 20.63 32.13
CA ASP A 155 -27.56 21.58 33.22
C ASP A 155 -27.84 23.03 32.81
N HIS A 156 -27.72 23.33 31.51
CA HIS A 156 -27.93 24.67 30.95
C HIS A 156 -29.21 24.80 30.12
N ALA A 157 -30.13 23.85 30.17
CA ALA A 157 -31.34 23.83 29.33
C ALA A 157 -32.19 25.11 29.43
N GLU A 158 -32.23 25.73 30.62
CA GLU A 158 -32.99 26.96 30.91
C GLU A 158 -32.12 28.25 30.83
N THR A 159 -30.86 28.15 30.41
CA THR A 159 -29.95 29.31 30.31
C THR A 159 -30.11 30.01 28.97
N LEU A 160 -30.78 31.17 28.95
CA LEU A 160 -30.87 32.03 27.77
C LEU A 160 -29.64 32.97 27.66
N LYS A 161 -28.82 32.78 26.61
CA LYS A 161 -27.84 33.79 26.14
C LYS A 161 -28.08 34.08 24.66
N GLY A 162 -28.81 35.14 24.36
CA GLY A 162 -28.91 35.68 23.00
C GLY A 162 -27.72 36.60 22.72
N TYR A 163 -27.13 36.51 21.53
CA TYR A 163 -26.28 37.58 21.01
C TYR A 163 -27.19 38.76 20.65
N LEU A 164 -27.07 39.86 21.39
CA LEU A 164 -27.67 41.14 20.99
C LEU A 164 -26.94 41.61 19.73
N LEU A 165 -27.61 41.48 18.58
CA LEU A 165 -27.27 42.20 17.34
C LEU A 165 -27.71 43.66 17.46
#